data_AF-A0A2T2QWA9-F1
#
_entry.id   AF-A0A2T2QWA9-F1
#
_cell.length_a   1.000
_cell.length_b   1.000
_cell.length_c   1.000
_cell.angle_alpha   90.00
_cell.angle_beta   90.00
_cell.angle_gamma   90.00
#
_symmetry.space_group_name_H-M   'P 1'
#
loop_
_entity.id
_entity.type
_entity.pdbx_description
1 polymer ?
#
loop_
_entity_poly.entity_id
_entity_poly.type
_entity_poly.pdbx_seq_one_letter_code
_entity_poly.pdbx_strand_id
1 'polypeptide(L)'
;MTICSHGTNKTACHSQCDVNLLFREGGNNSMECPLCRHHKTEIYNSRQSSGRSYVWRRRRCKSCRKPFTTHEAADLSFLTVAKRGGVQEPYTRLKMVLSIYQACGYDESYAETIETLAGTIEANILDLGKTTVNTGDIADTIMTVLKRYDPAMFMRYLSYRSDFTSMQQLKQQLQEL
;
A
#
# COMPACT_ATOMS: atom_id res chain seq x y z
N MET A 1 72.00 -9.37 32.00
CA MET A 1 71.33 -10.59 32.48
C MET A 1 70.39 -10.22 33.63
N THR A 2 69.23 -9.61 33.36
CA THR A 2 68.12 -9.49 34.34
C THR A 2 66.81 -9.15 33.62
N ILE A 3 65.95 -10.17 33.52
CA ILE A 3 64.48 -10.22 33.55
C ILE A 3 63.73 -8.87 33.45
N CYS A 4 62.99 -8.66 32.34
CA CYS A 4 61.82 -7.77 32.30
C CYS A 4 60.56 -8.61 32.34
N SER A 5 59.82 -8.47 33.43
CA SER A 5 58.52 -9.06 33.69
C SER A 5 57.42 -8.18 33.07
N HIS A 6 56.33 -8.84 32.67
CA HIS A 6 54.97 -8.35 32.38
C HIS A 6 54.55 -8.22 30.91
N GLY A 7 53.65 -9.12 30.51
CA GLY A 7 52.47 -8.72 29.74
C GLY A 7 52.30 -9.29 28.34
N THR A 8 52.31 -10.62 28.18
CA THR A 8 51.78 -11.27 26.98
C THR A 8 50.24 -11.19 26.96
N ASN A 9 49.61 -10.63 25.94
CA ASN A 9 48.92 -11.46 24.94
C ASN A 9 48.40 -10.68 23.73
N LYS A 10 48.47 -11.39 22.60
CA LYS A 10 47.96 -11.05 21.27
C LYS A 10 46.45 -10.86 21.30
N THR A 11 45.94 -9.83 20.63
CA THR A 11 44.66 -9.97 19.92
C THR A 11 44.59 -9.07 18.70
N ALA A 12 44.15 -9.68 17.62
CA ALA A 12 44.10 -9.18 16.27
C ALA A 12 43.23 -7.91 16.13
N CYS A 13 43.73 -6.95 15.37
CA CYS A 13 42.91 -5.93 14.74
C CYS A 13 42.18 -6.60 13.56
N HIS A 14 41.09 -7.32 13.87
CA HIS A 14 40.09 -7.66 12.87
C HIS A 14 39.10 -6.51 12.83
N SER A 15 39.05 -5.87 11.67
CA SER A 15 37.97 -4.98 11.25
C SER A 15 36.65 -5.75 11.28
N GLN A 16 35.98 -5.72 12.43
CA GLN A 16 34.55 -5.98 12.49
C GLN A 16 33.86 -4.63 12.33
N CYS A 17 33.35 -4.42 11.10
CA CYS A 17 32.24 -3.52 10.88
C CYS A 17 31.12 -3.90 11.84
N ASP A 18 30.97 -3.15 12.93
CA ASP A 18 29.76 -3.17 13.74
C ASP A 18 28.63 -2.57 12.91
N VAL A 19 27.92 -3.44 12.18
CA VAL A 19 26.73 -3.09 11.36
C VAL A 19 25.51 -2.71 12.22
N ASN A 20 25.71 -2.38 13.50
CA ASN A 20 24.65 -2.25 14.50
C ASN A 20 24.49 -0.83 15.09
N LEU A 21 24.92 0.21 14.39
CA LEU A 21 24.79 1.61 14.85
C LEU A 21 24.06 2.57 13.89
N LEU A 22 23.35 2.06 12.87
CA LEU A 22 22.55 2.90 11.94
C LEU A 22 21.03 2.70 11.99
N PHE A 23 20.51 2.06 13.05
CA PHE A 23 19.06 1.90 13.25
C PHE A 23 18.62 2.51 14.57
N ARG A 24 18.86 3.81 14.77
CA ARG A 24 18.16 4.56 15.81
C ARG A 24 18.06 6.03 15.42
N GLU A 25 16.82 6.50 15.45
CA GLU A 25 16.35 7.88 15.30
C GLU A 25 16.08 8.38 13.88
N GLY A 26 14.85 8.85 13.65
CA GLY A 26 14.59 9.84 12.61
C GLY A 26 13.56 9.52 11.53
N GLY A 27 12.59 8.63 11.75
CA GLY A 27 11.37 8.70 10.94
C GLY A 27 10.72 10.07 11.16
N ASN A 28 10.76 10.96 10.19
CA ASN A 28 10.25 12.32 10.32
C ASN A 28 8.73 12.30 10.57
N ASN A 29 8.35 12.40 11.84
CA ASN A 29 7.02 12.02 12.32
C ASN A 29 6.13 13.24 12.64
N SER A 30 6.46 14.41 12.08
CA SER A 30 5.75 15.67 12.31
C SER A 30 4.42 15.72 11.54
N MET A 31 3.43 14.93 11.96
CA MET A 31 2.05 15.15 11.52
C MET A 31 1.45 16.30 12.35
N GLU A 32 0.80 17.22 11.65
CA GLU A 32 0.07 18.33 12.25
C GLU A 32 -1.25 17.84 12.88
N CYS A 33 -1.55 18.30 14.10
CA CYS A 33 -2.82 17.98 14.74
C CYS A 33 -3.99 18.66 14.00
N PRO A 34 -5.01 17.91 13.55
CA PRO A 34 -6.14 18.49 12.80
C PRO A 34 -7.03 19.40 13.66
N LEU A 35 -6.87 19.37 14.98
CA LEU A 35 -7.75 20.07 15.93
C LEU A 35 -7.18 21.40 16.42
N CYS A 36 -5.85 21.48 16.57
CA CYS A 36 -5.18 22.69 17.08
C CYS A 36 -3.93 23.09 16.29
N ARG A 37 -3.68 22.44 15.14
CA ARG A 37 -2.56 22.73 14.23
C ARG A 37 -1.16 22.59 14.84
N HIS A 38 -1.05 21.91 15.98
CA HIS A 38 0.24 21.70 16.63
C HIS A 38 1.01 20.55 15.96
N HIS A 39 2.29 20.77 15.64
CA HIS A 39 3.13 19.81 14.90
C HIS A 39 3.70 18.66 15.75
N LYS A 40 3.60 18.72 17.09
CA LYS A 40 4.10 17.67 17.97
C LYS A 40 3.00 16.67 18.32
N THR A 41 3.12 15.46 17.78
CA THR A 41 2.20 14.35 18.01
C THR A 41 2.96 13.10 18.46
N GLU A 42 2.32 12.26 19.26
CA GLU A 42 2.90 11.03 19.81
C GLU A 42 2.11 9.82 19.28
N ILE A 43 2.81 8.85 18.70
CA ILE A 43 2.20 7.57 18.30
C ILE A 43 2.14 6.68 19.53
N TYR A 44 0.95 6.19 19.89
CA TYR A 44 0.79 5.29 21.04
C TYR A 44 0.22 3.91 20.66
N ASN A 45 -0.21 3.71 19.41
CA ASN A 45 -0.54 2.40 18.87
C ASN A 45 -0.32 2.41 17.34
N SER A 46 0.51 1.50 16.86
CA SER A 46 0.71 1.25 15.44
C SER A 46 0.33 -0.19 15.18
N ARG A 47 -0.70 -0.42 14.36
CA ARG A 47 -1.01 -1.74 13.82
C ARG A 47 -0.55 -1.75 12.38
N GLN A 48 0.40 -2.64 12.07
CA GLN A 48 0.70 -2.97 10.67
C GLN A 48 -0.44 -3.83 10.17
N SER A 49 -1.04 -3.45 9.04
CA SER A 49 -1.97 -4.33 8.36
C SER A 49 -1.18 -5.47 7.71
N SER A 50 -1.72 -6.68 7.79
CA SER A 50 -1.11 -7.91 7.28
C SER A 50 -0.82 -7.86 5.76
N GLY A 51 -1.47 -6.96 5.02
CA GLY A 51 -1.21 -6.72 3.61
C GLY A 51 -0.58 -5.35 3.35
N ARG A 52 0.72 -5.19 3.67
CA ARG A 52 1.77 -4.24 3.17
C ARG A 52 1.44 -2.81 2.65
N SER A 53 0.21 -2.34 2.65
CA SER A 53 -0.24 -1.21 1.84
C SER A 53 -0.65 0.01 2.66
N TYR A 54 -0.90 -0.18 3.96
CA TYR A 54 -1.28 0.91 4.83
C TYR A 54 -0.83 0.67 6.29
N VAL A 55 -0.44 1.75 6.95
CA VAL A 55 -0.08 1.79 8.36
C VAL A 55 -1.07 2.67 9.10
N TRP A 56 -1.74 2.10 10.10
CA TRP A 56 -2.66 2.83 10.96
C TRP A 56 -1.90 3.29 12.19
N ARG A 57 -1.83 4.60 12.40
CA ARG A 57 -1.19 5.17 13.58
C ARG A 57 -2.19 5.95 14.38
N ARG A 58 -2.49 5.47 15.58
CA ARG A 58 -3.19 6.27 16.59
C ARG A 58 -2.18 7.24 17.19
N ARG A 59 -2.44 8.53 16.98
CA ARG A 59 -1.63 9.65 17.43
C ARG A 59 -2.37 10.42 18.52
N ARG A 60 -1.63 11.01 19.46
CA ARG A 60 -2.14 11.96 20.45
C ARG A 60 -1.39 13.28 20.31
N CYS A 61 -2.11 14.40 20.25
CA CYS A 61 -1.47 15.71 20.22
C CYS A 61 -0.83 16.06 21.57
N LYS A 62 0.40 16.58 21.59
CA LYS A 62 1.05 17.00 22.84
C LYS A 62 0.47 18.30 23.44
N SER A 63 -0.20 19.12 22.63
CA SER A 63 -0.83 20.37 23.07
C SER A 63 -2.26 20.15 23.56
N CYS A 64 -3.18 19.70 22.69
CA CYS A 64 -4.58 19.55 23.06
C CYS A 64 -4.94 18.20 23.70
N ARG A 65 -3.98 17.25 23.75
CA ARG A 65 -4.14 15.88 24.30
C ARG A 65 -5.22 15.01 23.63
N LYS A 66 -5.85 15.48 22.55
CA LYS A 66 -6.87 14.74 21.81
C LYS A 66 -6.24 13.65 20.93
N PRO A 67 -6.83 12.43 20.88
CA PRO A 67 -6.40 11.37 19.99
C PRO A 67 -6.94 11.57 18.57
N PHE A 68 -6.22 11.07 17.57
CA PHE A 68 -6.66 10.98 16.18
C PHE A 68 -5.91 9.83 15.47
N THR A 69 -6.44 9.34 14.36
CA THR A 69 -5.84 8.23 13.59
C THR A 69 -5.32 8.77 12.26
N THR A 70 -4.10 8.39 11.87
CA THR A 70 -3.58 8.61 10.52
C THR A 70 -3.49 7.30 9.77
N HIS A 71 -3.88 7.33 8.51
CA HIS A 71 -3.70 6.24 7.55
C HIS A 71 -2.56 6.66 6.64
N GLU A 72 -1.43 5.99 6.77
CA GLU A 72 -0.27 6.21 5.89
C GLU A 72 -0.24 5.09 4.87
N ALA A 73 -0.25 5.42 3.59
CA ALA A 73 -0.13 4.47 2.49
C ALA A 73 1.08 4.81 1.63
N ALA A 74 1.64 3.81 0.94
CA ALA A 74 2.70 4.06 -0.04
C ALA A 74 2.15 4.92 -1.18
N ASP A 75 2.84 6.01 -1.51
CA ASP A 75 2.48 6.81 -2.68
C ASP A 75 3.03 6.13 -3.94
N LEU A 76 2.11 5.73 -4.83
CA LEU A 76 2.43 5.07 -6.10
C LEU A 76 2.39 6.04 -7.28
N SER A 77 2.48 7.35 -7.02
CA SER A 77 2.53 8.40 -8.06
C SER A 77 3.70 8.26 -9.06
N PHE A 78 4.72 7.47 -8.73
CA PHE A 78 5.80 7.12 -9.66
C PHE A 78 5.36 6.18 -10.79
N LEU A 79 4.22 5.47 -10.65
CA LEU A 79 3.65 4.65 -11.71
C LEU A 79 2.92 5.53 -12.72
N THR A 80 3.14 5.26 -14.01
CA THR A 80 2.41 5.89 -15.11
C THR A 80 1.31 4.96 -15.62
N VAL A 81 0.09 5.46 -15.78
CA VAL A 81 -1.03 4.74 -16.39
C VAL A 81 -1.17 5.14 -17.85
N ALA A 82 -0.98 4.19 -18.75
CA ALA A 82 -1.24 4.36 -20.18
C ALA A 82 -2.69 3.98 -20.51
N LYS A 83 -3.46 4.94 -21.02
CA LYS A 83 -4.85 4.74 -21.46
C LYS A 83 -4.91 4.22 -22.89
N ARG A 84 -6.03 3.57 -23.26
CA ARG A 84 -6.29 3.06 -24.62
C ARG A 84 -6.18 4.13 -25.72
N GLY A 85 -6.39 5.41 -25.39
CA GLY A 85 -6.23 6.54 -26.32
C GLY A 85 -4.84 7.15 -26.40
N GLY A 86 -3.80 6.50 -25.85
CA GLY A 86 -2.42 6.99 -25.85
C GLY A 86 -2.12 8.07 -24.79
N VAL A 87 -3.14 8.59 -24.12
CA VAL A 87 -2.97 9.51 -22.98
C VAL A 87 -2.32 8.78 -21.82
N GLN A 88 -1.28 9.40 -21.24
CA GLN A 88 -0.62 8.94 -20.03
C GLN A 88 -0.92 9.89 -18.88
N GLU A 89 -1.07 9.32 -17.70
CA GLU A 89 -1.24 10.08 -16.47
C GLU A 89 -0.61 9.35 -15.29
N PRO A 90 -0.20 10.07 -14.22
CA PRO A 90 0.23 9.42 -12.99
C PRO A 90 -0.88 8.53 -12.43
N TYR A 91 -0.48 7.39 -11.88
CA TYR A 91 -1.38 6.52 -11.15
C TYR A 91 -1.98 7.26 -9.95
N THR A 92 -3.25 6.97 -9.66
CA THR A 92 -3.91 7.48 -8.47
C THR A 92 -4.82 6.41 -7.90
N ARG A 93 -4.59 6.02 -6.64
CA ARG A 93 -5.43 5.08 -5.89
C ARG A 93 -6.91 5.43 -5.97
N LEU A 94 -7.23 6.73 -5.83
CA LEU A 94 -8.60 7.23 -5.88
C LEU A 94 -9.34 6.80 -7.17
N LYS A 95 -8.69 6.84 -8.34
CA LYS A 95 -9.33 6.43 -9.60
C LYS A 95 -9.66 4.95 -9.61
N MET A 96 -8.75 4.12 -9.08
CA MET A 96 -8.94 2.67 -8.97
C MET A 96 -10.08 2.35 -7.98
N VAL A 97 -10.06 2.94 -6.78
CA VAL A 97 -11.12 2.78 -5.77
C VAL A 97 -12.48 3.22 -6.32
N LEU A 98 -12.56 4.40 -6.96
CA LEU A 98 -13.80 4.91 -7.54
C LEU A 98 -14.32 3.98 -8.64
N SER A 99 -13.46 3.39 -9.47
CA SER A 99 -13.90 2.46 -10.51
C SER A 99 -14.57 1.21 -9.93
N ILE A 100 -14.03 0.68 -8.83
CA ILE A 100 -14.61 -0.49 -8.14
C ILE A 100 -15.91 -0.09 -7.43
N TYR A 101 -15.93 1.07 -6.78
CA TYR A 101 -17.09 1.55 -6.06
C TYR A 101 -18.27 1.84 -7.00
N GLN A 102 -17.99 2.43 -8.16
CA GLN A 102 -18.96 2.64 -9.24
C GLN A 102 -19.52 1.33 -9.76
N ALA A 103 -18.65 0.36 -10.05
CA ALA A 103 -19.09 -0.96 -10.48
C ALA A 103 -20.01 -1.64 -9.45
N CYS A 104 -19.75 -1.43 -8.15
CA CYS A 104 -20.55 -2.01 -7.08
C CYS A 104 -21.85 -1.24 -6.79
N GLY A 105 -22.13 -0.14 -7.51
CA GLY A 105 -23.35 0.65 -7.35
C GLY A 105 -23.33 1.62 -6.17
N TYR A 106 -22.14 2.06 -5.72
CA TYR A 106 -21.97 2.97 -4.57
C TYR A 106 -22.55 2.44 -3.25
N ASP A 107 -22.60 1.14 -3.08
CA ASP A 107 -23.10 0.52 -1.85
C ASP A 107 -22.09 0.72 -0.69
N GLU A 108 -22.50 1.46 0.33
CA GLU A 108 -21.69 1.79 1.51
C GLU A 108 -21.18 0.55 2.27
N SER A 109 -21.89 -0.58 2.18
CA SER A 109 -21.45 -1.84 2.81
C SER A 109 -20.10 -2.35 2.29
N TYR A 110 -19.71 -1.92 1.08
CA TYR A 110 -18.44 -2.29 0.47
C TYR A 110 -17.32 -1.28 0.68
N ALA A 111 -17.55 -0.14 1.32
CA ALA A 111 -16.54 0.93 1.43
C ALA A 111 -15.25 0.46 2.13
N GLU A 112 -15.37 -0.15 3.31
CA GLU A 112 -14.22 -0.67 4.06
C GLU A 112 -13.54 -1.85 3.35
N THR A 113 -14.34 -2.70 2.73
CA THR A 113 -13.88 -3.84 1.93
C THR A 113 -13.04 -3.39 0.74
N ILE A 114 -13.52 -2.41 -0.04
CA ILE A 114 -12.82 -1.91 -1.22
C ILE A 114 -11.50 -1.26 -0.83
N GLU A 115 -11.45 -0.53 0.28
CA GLU A 115 -10.20 0.05 0.79
C GLU A 115 -9.18 -1.04 1.15
N THR A 116 -9.64 -2.15 1.74
CA THR A 116 -8.79 -3.30 2.04
C THR A 116 -8.30 -4.00 0.77
N LEU A 117 -9.18 -4.20 -0.21
CA LEU A 117 -8.84 -4.83 -1.48
C LEU A 117 -7.90 -3.96 -2.34
N ALA A 118 -8.06 -2.64 -2.30
CA ALA A 118 -7.20 -1.69 -3.02
C ALA A 118 -5.72 -1.88 -2.66
N GLY A 119 -5.42 -2.15 -1.39
CA GLY A 119 -4.07 -2.47 -0.94
C GLY A 119 -3.50 -3.75 -1.57
N THR A 120 -4.33 -4.79 -1.66
CA THR A 120 -3.95 -6.05 -2.33
C THR A 120 -3.76 -5.87 -3.83
N ILE A 121 -4.63 -5.08 -4.47
CA ILE A 121 -4.55 -4.76 -5.90
C ILE A 121 -3.27 -3.99 -6.20
N GLU A 122 -2.94 -2.97 -5.42
CA GLU A 122 -1.70 -2.20 -5.56
C GLU A 122 -0.45 -3.05 -5.38
N ALA A 123 -0.44 -3.96 -4.40
CA ALA A 123 0.65 -4.92 -4.24
C ALA A 123 0.85 -5.77 -5.51
N ASN A 124 -0.24 -6.31 -6.07
CA ASN A 124 -0.18 -7.09 -7.30
C ASN A 124 0.26 -6.25 -8.51
N ILE A 125 -0.14 -4.98 -8.59
CA ILE A 125 0.32 -4.04 -9.63
C ILE A 125 1.83 -3.83 -9.54
N LEU A 126 2.37 -3.68 -8.32
CA LEU A 126 3.80 -3.51 -8.09
C LEU A 126 4.59 -4.77 -8.43
N ASP A 127 4.03 -5.95 -8.15
CA ASP A 127 4.64 -7.23 -8.48
C ASP A 127 4.80 -7.45 -10.00
N LEU A 128 4.11 -6.65 -10.84
CA LEU A 128 4.35 -6.63 -12.29
C LEU A 128 5.75 -6.09 -12.66
N GLY A 129 6.41 -5.36 -11.75
CA GLY A 129 7.75 -4.81 -11.98
C GLY A 129 7.81 -3.72 -13.05
N LYS A 130 6.68 -3.12 -13.43
CA LYS A 130 6.58 -2.09 -14.47
C LYS A 130 6.51 -0.69 -13.87
N THR A 131 7.15 0.28 -14.52
CA THR A 131 6.97 1.71 -14.22
C THR A 131 5.80 2.33 -14.99
N THR A 132 5.38 1.69 -16.08
CA THR A 132 4.20 2.06 -16.87
C THR A 132 3.25 0.87 -16.97
N VAL A 133 2.01 1.07 -16.55
CA VAL A 133 0.95 0.06 -16.56
C VAL A 133 -0.20 0.50 -17.44
N ASN A 134 -0.75 -0.42 -18.22
CA ASN A 134 -1.93 -0.10 -19.03
C ASN A 134 -3.19 -0.13 -18.16
N THR A 135 -4.23 0.61 -18.56
CA THR A 135 -5.56 0.48 -17.91
C THR A 135 -6.11 -0.95 -17.99
N GLY A 136 -5.68 -1.72 -19.01
CA GLY A 136 -5.94 -3.15 -19.14
C GLY A 136 -5.41 -3.93 -17.95
N ASP A 137 -4.10 -3.87 -17.72
CA ASP A 137 -3.38 -4.56 -16.64
C ASP A 137 -3.98 -4.27 -15.26
N ILE A 138 -4.33 -3.00 -14.99
CA ILE A 138 -4.97 -2.60 -13.73
C ILE A 138 -6.31 -3.32 -13.56
N ALA A 139 -7.15 -3.29 -14.59
CA ALA A 139 -8.48 -3.91 -14.51
C ALA A 139 -8.42 -5.43 -14.44
N ASP A 140 -7.46 -6.08 -15.10
CA ASP A 140 -7.25 -7.53 -14.99
C ASP A 140 -6.77 -7.91 -13.58
N THR A 141 -5.94 -7.07 -12.97
CA THR A 141 -5.51 -7.24 -11.57
C THR A 141 -6.70 -7.11 -10.61
N ILE A 142 -7.55 -6.10 -10.82
CA ILE A 142 -8.79 -5.92 -10.05
C ILE A 142 -9.68 -7.16 -10.18
N MET A 143 -9.94 -7.62 -11.41
CA MET A 143 -10.77 -8.80 -11.67
C MET A 143 -10.23 -10.06 -10.97
N THR A 144 -8.91 -10.26 -10.99
CA THR A 144 -8.24 -11.40 -10.32
C THR A 144 -8.43 -11.36 -8.80
N VAL A 145 -8.37 -10.16 -8.20
CA VAL A 145 -8.60 -9.98 -6.77
C VAL A 145 -10.08 -10.19 -6.43
N LEU A 146 -10.99 -9.55 -7.18
CA LEU A 146 -12.42 -9.67 -6.95
C LEU A 146 -12.94 -11.09 -7.12
N LYS A 147 -12.47 -11.84 -8.14
CA LYS A 147 -12.89 -13.23 -8.40
C LYS A 147 -12.61 -14.15 -7.21
N ARG A 148 -11.53 -13.89 -6.46
CA ARG A 148 -11.16 -14.65 -5.25
C ARG A 148 -11.89 -14.19 -4.00
N TYR A 149 -12.36 -12.95 -3.98
CA TYR A 149 -12.96 -12.34 -2.80
C TYR A 149 -14.49 -12.47 -2.78
N ASP A 150 -15.16 -11.98 -3.82
CA ASP A 150 -16.62 -11.98 -3.93
C ASP A 150 -17.03 -12.13 -5.41
N PRO A 151 -17.60 -13.29 -5.81
CA PRO A 151 -18.11 -13.51 -7.16
C PRO A 151 -19.13 -12.46 -7.61
N ALA A 152 -19.96 -11.92 -6.72
CA ALA A 152 -20.93 -10.89 -7.05
C ALA A 152 -20.25 -9.55 -7.40
N MET A 153 -19.25 -9.12 -6.61
CA MET A 153 -18.44 -7.95 -6.93
C MET A 153 -17.67 -8.13 -8.24
N PHE A 154 -17.11 -9.33 -8.46
CA PHE A 154 -16.44 -9.67 -9.72
C PHE A 154 -17.40 -9.51 -10.91
N MET A 155 -18.59 -10.08 -10.84
CA MET A 155 -19.59 -9.98 -11.92
C MET A 155 -20.04 -8.53 -12.16
N ARG A 156 -20.23 -7.75 -11.09
CA ARG A 156 -20.55 -6.32 -11.18
C ARG A 156 -19.44 -5.53 -11.87
N TYR A 157 -18.19 -5.74 -11.47
CA TYR A 157 -17.03 -5.09 -12.07
C TYR A 157 -16.77 -5.51 -13.51
N LEU A 158 -16.93 -6.81 -13.80
CA LEU A 158 -16.88 -7.34 -15.15
C LEU A 158 -17.92 -6.65 -16.04
N SER A 159 -19.17 -6.53 -15.57
CA SER A 159 -20.23 -5.83 -16.30
C SER A 159 -19.90 -4.35 -16.53
N TYR A 160 -19.39 -3.66 -15.51
CA TYR A 160 -19.04 -2.23 -15.58
C TYR A 160 -17.89 -1.92 -16.55
N ARG A 161 -16.82 -2.73 -16.57
CA ARG A 161 -15.68 -2.54 -17.47
C ARG A 161 -16.03 -2.94 -18.92
N SER A 162 -17.02 -3.80 -19.08
CA SER A 162 -17.40 -4.36 -20.37
C SER A 162 -18.38 -3.43 -21.08
N ASP A 163 -17.87 -2.35 -21.65
CA ASP A 163 -18.55 -1.69 -22.77
C ASP A 163 -18.58 -2.69 -23.95
N PHE A 164 -19.69 -3.44 -24.05
CA PHE A 164 -20.13 -4.32 -25.14
C PHE A 164 -19.11 -4.68 -26.23
N THR A 165 -18.46 -5.85 -26.14
CA THR A 165 -17.92 -6.50 -27.36
C THR A 165 -18.31 -7.97 -27.54
N SER A 166 -18.76 -8.72 -26.53
CA SER A 166 -19.56 -9.91 -26.83
C SER A 166 -20.36 -10.42 -25.64
N MET A 167 -21.66 -10.66 -25.86
CA MET A 167 -22.48 -11.53 -25.00
C MET A 167 -21.87 -12.94 -24.85
N GLN A 168 -20.95 -13.35 -25.74
CA GLN A 168 -20.28 -14.64 -25.72
C GLN A 168 -19.24 -14.76 -24.59
N GLN A 169 -18.45 -13.72 -24.33
CA GLN A 169 -17.47 -13.73 -23.23
C GLN A 169 -18.14 -13.79 -21.85
N LEU A 170 -19.29 -13.11 -21.68
CA LEU A 170 -20.07 -13.23 -20.45
C LEU A 170 -20.61 -14.66 -20.25
N LYS A 171 -21.10 -15.29 -21.31
CA LYS A 171 -21.58 -16.68 -21.26
C LYS A 171 -20.46 -17.67 -20.92
N GLN A 172 -19.26 -17.50 -21.48
CA GLN A 172 -18.11 -18.33 -21.12
C GLN A 172 -17.72 -18.15 -19.65
N GLN A 173 -17.65 -16.91 -19.15
CA GLN A 173 -17.33 -16.68 -17.74
C GLN A 173 -18.41 -17.20 -16.78
N LEU A 174 -19.69 -17.16 -17.15
CA LEU A 174 -20.77 -17.78 -16.40
C LEU A 174 -20.70 -19.31 -16.35
N GLN A 175 -20.07 -19.95 -17.35
CA GLN A 175 -19.88 -21.41 -17.39
C GLN A 175 -18.67 -21.89 -16.59
N GLU A 176 -17.74 -21.00 -16.26
CA GLU A 176 -16.52 -21.28 -15.51
C GLU A 176 -16.62 -20.99 -13.99
N LEU A 177 -17.76 -20.46 -13.53
CA LEU A 177 -18.10 -20.26 -12.12
C LEU A 177 -18.79 -21.51 -11.55
#